data_AF-A0A9P5JGY3-F1
#
_entry.id   AF-A0A9P5JGY3-F1
#
_cell.length_a   1.000
_cell.length_b   1.000
_cell.length_c   1.000
_cell.angle_alpha   90.00
_cell.angle_beta   90.00
_cell.angle_gamma   90.00
#
_symmetry.space_group_name_H-M   'P 1'
#
loop_
_entity.id
_entity.type
_entity.pdbx_description
1 polymer ?
#
loop_
_entity_poly.entity_id
_entity_poly.type
_entity_poly.pdbx_seq_one_letter_code
_entity_poly.pdbx_strand_id
1 'polypeptide(L)'
;MSADLKGEMDPNAEKPAVETGRTSLDTKVQSDASAMVDIEASPEVKVVEQIRWLSGRKLMIVHTAMLLSVLLIAVDQSIVATALPHIVSQFNALDQAAWVATAYFLTQAGFILFFGAVLSIAPTKYVFLVAVSLFELGSLVCGVAPNMNTLIFGRALAGVGAAGIFGACLAIIAEVCPLEKRAALMGSFGGMFAIASVMGPLLGGVFTDKVSWRWCFYINLPIGGISLAVIVVFLKGGHSALNAAKDENETTLQRWLRLDWFGALISLGFIVSLLLPLQWGGNTKSWKDGSVIALFVVFGVIFGFFLAWQYYLKDRALLPLKLLKNRTQIGCSMAVFWLMLSFLAGVYYLPLYYQANGHSATRSGIDILPFMMMTVAGTMISGTAITITGNYLPWLVACPPLSAIRSGLLYTMDVHTPKAKLIGYQILYGFGLGGAFQTTFIAIQAEYNHNESMIPKTTGIVTFSQLVGGAIGVAIAGTIFSNQLVTELHKYASGLDPTIATKVRQSVTYIFTLPVEEQAPVIQAYSRAVGFVFLMGIPAAIFSSLSSLLVRSHDIRKMNLAGGGGA
;
A
#
# COMPACT_ATOMS: atom_id res chain seq x y z
N MET A 1 -12.54 -72.78 -4.78
CA MET A 1 -12.26 -74.22 -4.62
C MET A 1 -12.20 -74.43 -3.11
N SER A 2 -13.20 -74.91 -2.39
CA SER A 2 -14.34 -75.83 -2.59
C SER A 2 -15.25 -75.62 -1.36
N ALA A 3 -16.56 -75.35 -1.51
CA ALA A 3 -17.67 -76.31 -1.37
C ALA A 3 -17.82 -76.86 0.08
N ASP A 4 -18.99 -77.02 0.70
CA ASP A 4 -20.38 -76.91 0.26
C ASP A 4 -21.33 -76.99 1.48
N LEU A 5 -22.50 -76.38 1.29
CA LEU A 5 -23.87 -76.72 1.73
C LEU A 5 -24.12 -77.85 2.77
N LYS A 6 -25.02 -77.58 3.74
CA LYS A 6 -26.43 -78.08 3.73
C LYS A 6 -27.17 -77.68 5.01
N GLY A 7 -28.41 -77.21 4.85
CA GLY A 7 -29.38 -77.05 5.94
C GLY A 7 -30.40 -78.19 5.96
N GLU A 8 -31.13 -78.29 7.08
CA GLU A 8 -32.44 -78.95 7.26
C GLU A 8 -32.90 -78.54 8.68
N MET A 9 -33.91 -77.67 8.81
CA MET A 9 -35.36 -77.89 8.90
C MET A 9 -35.86 -78.24 10.31
N ASP A 10 -36.69 -77.32 10.78
CA ASP A 10 -37.38 -77.13 12.06
C ASP A 10 -38.49 -78.18 12.32
N PRO A 11 -38.70 -78.56 13.60
CA PRO A 11 -40.05 -78.83 14.02
C PRO A 11 -40.41 -78.27 15.42
N ASN A 12 -41.63 -77.71 15.46
CA ASN A 12 -42.56 -77.66 16.59
C ASN A 12 -42.39 -76.58 17.67
N ALA A 13 -43.26 -75.57 17.49
CA ALA A 13 -43.95 -74.80 18.51
C ALA A 13 -44.39 -75.59 19.76
N GLU A 14 -44.19 -75.03 20.95
CA GLU A 14 -45.22 -74.33 21.74
C GLU A 14 -44.65 -73.88 23.10
N LYS A 15 -45.11 -72.72 23.58
CA LYS A 15 -44.81 -72.13 24.90
C LYS A 15 -45.44 -72.95 26.03
N PRO A 16 -44.91 -72.84 27.27
CA PRO A 16 -45.71 -72.12 28.27
C PRO A 16 -44.90 -71.25 29.25
N ALA A 17 -45.68 -70.50 30.03
CA ALA A 17 -45.32 -69.43 30.97
C ALA A 17 -44.39 -69.84 32.13
N VAL A 18 -43.63 -68.85 32.63
CA VAL A 18 -43.02 -68.90 33.97
C VAL A 18 -43.17 -67.52 34.61
N GLU A 19 -43.87 -67.50 35.75
CA GLU A 19 -43.81 -66.45 36.75
C GLU A 19 -42.88 -66.96 37.86
N THR A 20 -41.79 -66.27 38.16
CA THR A 20 -41.18 -66.22 39.50
C THR A 20 -40.14 -65.09 39.53
N GLY A 21 -40.22 -64.27 40.57
CA GLY A 21 -39.63 -62.94 40.60
C GLY A 21 -38.17 -62.83 41.07
N ARG A 22 -37.66 -61.64 40.75
CA ARG A 22 -36.65 -60.82 41.45
C ARG A 22 -35.21 -61.32 41.53
N THR A 23 -34.35 -60.70 40.71
CA THR A 23 -33.18 -59.94 41.18
C THR A 23 -32.82 -58.81 40.21
N SER A 24 -32.96 -57.58 40.71
CA SER A 24 -32.15 -56.37 40.46
C SER A 24 -31.26 -56.29 39.21
N LEU A 25 -31.67 -55.45 38.26
CA LEU A 25 -30.87 -54.50 37.45
C LEU A 25 -31.65 -54.24 36.15
N ASP A 26 -32.61 -53.31 36.17
CA ASP A 26 -33.13 -52.56 35.00
C ASP A 26 -34.42 -51.80 35.37
N THR A 27 -34.33 -50.90 36.34
CA THR A 27 -35.41 -49.94 36.61
C THR A 27 -34.82 -48.66 37.20
N LYS A 28 -34.06 -47.94 36.37
CA LYS A 28 -33.67 -46.55 36.67
C LYS A 28 -33.48 -45.68 35.42
N VAL A 29 -34.15 -46.05 34.33
CA VAL A 29 -34.22 -45.28 33.10
C VAL A 29 -35.69 -45.36 32.65
N GLN A 30 -36.34 -44.23 32.41
CA GLN A 30 -37.78 -44.04 32.12
C GLN A 30 -38.73 -43.96 33.34
N SER A 31 -38.65 -42.88 34.12
CA SER A 31 -39.84 -42.30 34.77
C SER A 31 -39.81 -40.79 35.04
N ASP A 32 -38.75 -40.04 34.73
CA ASP A 32 -38.73 -38.58 34.96
C ASP A 32 -39.10 -37.79 33.69
N ALA A 33 -40.28 -38.07 33.15
CA ALA A 33 -40.85 -37.32 32.04
C ALA A 33 -42.33 -37.05 32.31
N SER A 34 -42.63 -36.25 33.35
CA SER A 34 -43.87 -35.45 33.53
C SER A 34 -43.89 -34.86 34.93
N ALA A 35 -43.73 -33.52 35.03
CA ALA A 35 -44.00 -32.63 36.17
C ALA A 35 -42.78 -31.85 36.69
N MET A 36 -42.47 -30.73 36.02
CA MET A 36 -42.01 -29.49 36.67
C MET A 36 -42.18 -28.33 35.68
N VAL A 37 -43.36 -27.73 35.75
CA VAL A 37 -43.67 -26.39 35.25
C VAL A 37 -43.38 -25.43 36.42
N ASP A 38 -43.01 -24.20 36.08
CA ASP A 38 -42.63 -23.06 36.94
C ASP A 38 -41.13 -22.93 37.28
N ILE A 39 -40.36 -22.52 36.26
CA ILE A 39 -39.17 -21.68 36.46
C ILE A 39 -39.50 -20.31 35.88
N GLU A 40 -39.58 -19.32 36.77
CA GLU A 40 -39.80 -17.90 36.48
C GLU A 40 -38.90 -17.41 35.34
N ALA A 41 -39.54 -16.86 34.30
CA ALA A 41 -38.88 -16.13 33.25
C ALA A 41 -38.24 -14.85 33.82
N SER A 42 -36.93 -14.90 34.08
CA SER A 42 -36.12 -13.71 34.31
C SER A 42 -36.00 -12.91 33.01
N PRO A 43 -36.33 -11.60 32.98
CA PRO A 43 -36.22 -10.80 31.77
C PRO A 43 -34.79 -10.24 31.65
N GLU A 44 -33.82 -11.08 31.30
CA GLU A 44 -32.56 -10.59 30.73
C GLU A 44 -32.58 -10.74 29.21
N VAL A 45 -33.40 -9.91 28.57
CA VAL A 45 -33.14 -9.49 27.19
C VAL A 45 -31.92 -8.56 27.25
N LYS A 46 -30.71 -9.13 27.28
CA LYS A 46 -29.53 -8.36 26.89
C LYS A 46 -29.72 -7.99 25.42
N VAL A 47 -30.00 -6.71 25.21
CA VAL A 47 -30.07 -6.06 23.90
C VAL A 47 -28.73 -6.31 23.21
N VAL A 48 -28.67 -7.35 22.37
CA VAL A 48 -27.69 -7.39 21.28
C VAL A 48 -28.08 -6.22 20.40
N GLU A 49 -27.42 -5.09 20.58
CA GLU A 49 -27.55 -3.95 19.70
C GLU A 49 -27.27 -4.47 18.28
N GLN A 50 -28.34 -4.70 17.50
CA GLN A 50 -28.23 -5.21 16.14
C GLN A 50 -27.25 -4.31 15.41
N ILE A 51 -26.09 -4.85 15.02
CA ILE A 51 -25.15 -4.17 14.11
C ILE A 51 -25.95 -3.92 12.83
N ARG A 52 -26.56 -2.74 12.76
CA ARG A 52 -27.45 -2.40 11.65
C ARG A 52 -26.55 -1.94 10.52
N TRP A 53 -26.05 -2.91 9.78
CA TRP A 53 -25.26 -2.72 8.57
C TRP A 53 -25.88 -1.61 7.72
N LEU A 54 -25.04 -0.70 7.21
CA LEU A 54 -25.50 0.31 6.27
C LEU A 54 -25.95 -0.40 4.99
N SER A 55 -27.17 -0.10 4.53
CA SER A 55 -27.74 -0.71 3.34
C SER A 55 -28.33 0.33 2.38
N GLY A 56 -28.41 -0.04 1.11
CA GLY A 56 -28.99 0.79 0.05
C GLY A 56 -28.23 2.09 -0.20
N ARG A 57 -28.97 3.19 -0.37
CA ARG A 57 -28.42 4.51 -0.77
C ARG A 57 -27.39 5.07 0.21
N LYS A 58 -27.58 4.88 1.52
CA LYS A 58 -26.67 5.42 2.55
C LYS A 58 -25.28 4.80 2.47
N LEU A 59 -25.22 3.48 2.27
CA LEU A 59 -23.94 2.79 2.07
C LEU A 59 -23.20 3.32 0.84
N MET A 60 -23.91 3.49 -0.28
CA MET A 60 -23.30 4.00 -1.51
C MET A 60 -22.76 5.42 -1.32
N ILE A 61 -23.49 6.30 -0.65
CA ILE A 61 -23.05 7.68 -0.38
C ILE A 61 -21.77 7.69 0.47
N VAL A 62 -21.73 6.93 1.56
CA VAL A 62 -20.54 6.81 2.44
C VAL A 62 -19.37 6.20 1.69
N HIS A 63 -19.61 5.14 0.93
CA HIS A 63 -18.57 4.47 0.14
C HIS A 63 -18.01 5.38 -0.95
N THR A 64 -18.85 6.17 -1.63
CA THR A 64 -18.39 7.17 -2.59
C THR A 64 -17.52 8.22 -1.93
N ALA A 65 -17.85 8.70 -0.72
CA ALA A 65 -16.99 9.63 0.00
C ALA A 65 -15.62 9.01 0.34
N MET A 66 -15.59 7.73 0.70
CA MET A 66 -14.35 6.99 0.92
C MET A 66 -13.55 6.82 -0.38
N LEU A 67 -14.21 6.52 -1.50
CA LEU A 67 -13.58 6.46 -2.82
C LEU A 67 -12.97 7.80 -3.22
N LEU A 68 -13.66 8.91 -2.96
CA LEU A 68 -13.11 10.26 -3.19
C LEU A 68 -11.87 10.49 -2.34
N SER A 69 -11.86 10.08 -1.07
CA SER A 69 -10.68 10.20 -0.21
C SER A 69 -9.50 9.32 -0.64
N VAL A 70 -9.76 8.13 -1.19
CA VAL A 70 -8.71 7.30 -1.79
C VAL A 70 -8.20 7.90 -3.11
N LEU A 71 -9.11 8.48 -3.91
CA LEU A 71 -8.77 9.19 -5.14
C LEU A 71 -7.83 10.37 -4.85
N LEU A 72 -8.07 11.14 -3.78
CA LEU A 72 -7.19 12.23 -3.34
C LEU A 72 -5.74 11.79 -3.17
N ILE A 73 -5.52 10.73 -2.39
CA ILE A 73 -4.18 10.19 -2.12
C ILE A 73 -3.52 9.75 -3.42
N ALA A 74 -4.26 9.02 -4.25
CA ALA A 74 -3.73 8.42 -5.47
C ALA A 74 -3.41 9.48 -6.53
N VAL A 75 -4.28 10.50 -6.68
CA VAL A 75 -4.05 11.63 -7.58
C VAL A 75 -2.88 12.46 -7.07
N ASP A 76 -2.81 12.78 -5.78
CA ASP A 76 -1.71 13.56 -5.19
C ASP A 76 -0.34 12.91 -5.41
N GLN A 77 -0.22 11.60 -5.23
CA GLN A 77 1.03 10.87 -5.45
C GLN A 77 1.50 10.91 -6.92
N SER A 78 0.57 10.99 -7.87
CA SER A 78 0.83 10.88 -9.31
C SER A 78 0.88 12.23 -10.04
N ILE A 79 0.06 13.19 -9.62
CA ILE A 79 -0.01 14.56 -10.17
C ILE A 79 1.29 15.33 -9.95
N VAL A 80 1.88 15.15 -8.76
CA VAL A 80 3.13 15.83 -8.38
C VAL A 80 4.29 15.35 -9.24
N ALA A 81 4.35 14.08 -9.62
CA ALA A 81 5.45 13.55 -10.43
C ALA A 81 5.60 14.26 -11.79
N THR A 82 4.49 14.62 -12.45
CA THR A 82 4.54 15.36 -13.71
C THR A 82 4.80 16.85 -13.51
N ALA A 83 4.31 17.45 -12.43
CA ALA A 83 4.54 18.86 -12.12
C ALA A 83 5.94 19.12 -11.53
N LEU A 84 6.56 18.10 -10.93
CA LEU A 84 7.77 18.22 -10.12
C LEU A 84 8.93 18.92 -10.84
N PRO A 85 9.30 18.57 -12.09
CA PRO A 85 10.45 19.19 -12.73
C PRO A 85 10.26 20.70 -12.95
N HIS A 86 9.02 21.15 -13.22
CA HIS A 86 8.69 22.57 -13.31
C HIS A 86 8.72 23.25 -11.93
N ILE A 87 8.14 22.63 -10.89
CA ILE A 87 8.11 23.18 -9.52
C ILE A 87 9.54 23.41 -8.99
N VAL A 88 10.39 22.40 -9.12
CA VAL A 88 11.77 22.47 -8.59
C VAL A 88 12.62 23.46 -9.37
N SER A 89 12.36 23.61 -10.68
CA SER A 89 13.01 24.61 -11.52
C SER A 89 12.61 26.03 -11.13
N GLN A 90 11.33 26.27 -10.81
CA GLN A 90 10.87 27.58 -10.34
C GLN A 90 11.54 28.00 -9.01
N PHE A 91 11.85 27.03 -8.15
CA PHE A 91 12.56 27.28 -6.89
C PHE A 91 14.08 27.15 -6.99
N ASN A 92 14.65 26.86 -8.17
CA ASN A 92 16.07 26.54 -8.38
C ASN A 92 16.59 25.47 -7.39
N ALA A 93 15.80 24.43 -7.18
CA ALA A 93 16.03 23.40 -6.16
C ALA A 93 15.82 21.97 -6.71
N LEU A 94 16.29 21.70 -7.94
CA LEU A 94 16.24 20.37 -8.55
C LEU A 94 17.05 19.31 -7.76
N ASP A 95 18.11 19.72 -7.08
CA ASP A 95 18.85 18.89 -6.13
C ASP A 95 17.97 18.41 -4.96
N GLN A 96 16.89 19.14 -4.65
CA GLN A 96 15.90 18.79 -3.64
C GLN A 96 14.65 18.13 -4.23
N ALA A 97 14.60 17.82 -5.53
CA ALA A 97 13.42 17.23 -6.16
C ALA A 97 12.96 15.93 -5.49
N ALA A 98 13.91 15.07 -5.11
CA ALA A 98 13.62 13.84 -4.40
C ALA A 98 12.93 14.07 -3.05
N TRP A 99 13.19 15.20 -2.36
CA TRP A 99 12.57 15.49 -1.06
C TRP A 99 11.06 15.68 -1.14
N VAL A 100 10.53 16.21 -2.24
CA VAL A 100 9.09 16.45 -2.41
C VAL A 100 8.31 15.14 -2.37
N ALA A 101 8.88 14.07 -2.94
CA ALA A 101 8.31 12.74 -2.93
C ALA A 101 8.69 11.97 -1.64
N THR A 102 9.97 11.95 -1.27
CA THR A 102 10.45 11.20 -0.10
C THR A 102 9.78 11.68 1.19
N ALA A 103 9.59 12.99 1.41
CA ALA A 103 8.96 13.51 2.64
C ALA A 103 7.52 12.99 2.84
N TYR A 104 6.77 12.89 1.74
CA TYR A 104 5.42 12.33 1.75
C TYR A 104 5.45 10.84 2.09
N PHE A 105 6.23 10.03 1.38
CA PHE A 105 6.27 8.58 1.63
C PHE A 105 6.93 8.22 2.97
N LEU A 106 7.91 9.00 3.42
CA LEU A 106 8.58 8.90 4.72
C LEU A 106 7.56 9.00 5.86
N THR A 107 6.78 10.08 5.86
CA THR A 107 5.74 10.29 6.89
C THR A 107 4.59 9.30 6.72
N GLN A 108 4.23 8.96 5.49
CA GLN A 108 3.20 7.95 5.24
C GLN A 108 3.59 6.59 5.82
N ALA A 109 4.81 6.12 5.57
CA ALA A 109 5.34 4.88 6.12
C ALA A 109 5.53 4.97 7.65
N GLY A 110 5.98 6.12 8.15
CA GLY A 110 6.20 6.36 9.58
C GLY A 110 4.94 6.30 10.42
N PHE A 111 3.83 6.83 9.91
CA PHE A 111 2.58 6.96 10.65
C PHE A 111 1.57 5.84 10.37
N ILE A 112 1.77 4.97 9.37
CA ILE A 112 0.79 3.93 9.04
C ILE A 112 0.55 2.96 10.21
N LEU A 113 1.61 2.58 10.92
CA LEU A 113 1.51 1.70 12.09
C LEU A 113 0.85 2.43 13.28
N PHE A 114 1.15 3.72 13.44
CA PHE A 114 0.49 4.57 14.44
C PHE A 114 -1.02 4.66 14.20
N PHE A 115 -1.45 4.97 12.97
CA PHE A 115 -2.88 5.00 12.63
C PHE A 115 -3.53 3.62 12.76
N GLY A 116 -2.82 2.53 12.45
CA GLY A 116 -3.29 1.16 12.69
C GLY A 116 -3.57 0.90 14.18
N ALA A 117 -2.70 1.37 15.08
CA ALA A 117 -2.93 1.32 16.52
C ALA A 117 -4.15 2.15 16.93
N VAL A 118 -4.25 3.40 16.45
CA VAL A 118 -5.37 4.29 16.78
C VAL A 118 -6.71 3.71 16.30
N LEU A 119 -6.76 3.16 15.08
CA LEU A 119 -7.97 2.55 14.50
C LEU A 119 -8.47 1.32 15.25
N SER A 120 -7.63 0.67 16.05
CA SER A 120 -8.07 -0.44 16.88
C SER A 120 -8.93 0.00 18.06
N ILE A 121 -8.88 1.27 18.47
CA ILE A 121 -9.55 1.77 19.68
C ILE A 121 -10.47 2.94 19.41
N ALA A 122 -9.99 3.92 18.66
CA ALA A 122 -10.73 5.11 18.35
C ALA A 122 -11.86 4.80 17.34
N PRO A 123 -13.00 5.50 17.43
CA PRO A 123 -14.06 5.37 16.44
C PRO A 123 -13.54 5.67 15.02
N THR A 124 -13.79 4.76 14.09
CA THR A 124 -13.26 4.80 12.72
C THR A 124 -13.62 6.11 12.00
N LYS A 125 -14.83 6.63 12.26
CA LYS A 125 -15.31 7.94 11.78
C LYS A 125 -14.33 9.07 12.10
N TYR A 126 -13.94 9.23 13.36
CA TYR A 126 -13.11 10.38 13.76
C TYR A 126 -11.68 10.24 13.27
N VAL A 127 -11.15 9.01 13.23
CA VAL A 127 -9.82 8.77 12.67
C VAL A 127 -9.79 9.13 11.19
N PHE A 128 -10.83 8.75 10.43
CA PHE A 128 -10.98 9.15 9.03
C PHE A 128 -11.02 10.68 8.88
N LEU A 129 -11.86 11.37 9.66
CA LEU A 129 -12.00 12.82 9.57
C LEU A 129 -10.68 13.56 9.89
N VAL A 130 -9.96 13.12 10.92
CA VAL A 130 -8.64 13.68 11.27
C VAL A 130 -7.63 13.41 10.16
N ALA A 131 -7.58 12.20 9.62
CA ALA A 131 -6.63 11.82 8.57
C ALA A 131 -6.85 12.63 7.28
N VAL A 132 -8.10 12.77 6.82
CA VAL A 132 -8.44 13.61 5.67
C VAL A 132 -8.15 15.09 5.96
N SER A 133 -8.47 15.60 7.15
CA SER A 133 -8.18 17.00 7.50
C SER A 133 -6.68 17.32 7.50
N LEU A 134 -5.84 16.40 8.00
CA LEU A 134 -4.38 16.54 7.95
C LEU A 134 -3.86 16.52 6.50
N PHE A 135 -4.43 15.65 5.66
CA PHE A 135 -4.10 15.58 4.25
C PHE A 135 -4.44 16.88 3.51
N GLU A 136 -5.62 17.44 3.76
CA GLU A 136 -6.06 18.70 3.16
C GLU A 136 -5.25 19.90 3.67
N LEU A 137 -4.91 19.93 4.96
CA LEU A 137 -4.04 20.97 5.50
C LEU A 137 -2.64 20.90 4.86
N GLY A 138 -2.09 19.69 4.67
CA GLY A 138 -0.85 19.50 3.93
C GLY A 138 -0.94 19.99 2.49
N SER A 139 -2.03 19.65 1.79
CA SER A 139 -2.31 20.11 0.42
C SER A 139 -2.43 21.64 0.35
N LEU A 140 -3.09 22.28 1.31
CA LEU A 140 -3.17 23.74 1.39
C LEU A 140 -1.79 24.36 1.54
N VAL A 141 -0.97 23.84 2.46
CA VAL A 141 0.41 24.31 2.69
C VAL A 141 1.26 24.17 1.42
N CYS A 142 1.12 23.06 0.68
CA CYS A 142 1.79 22.89 -0.61
C CYS A 142 1.31 23.90 -1.66
N GLY A 143 0.01 24.17 -1.74
CA GLY A 143 -0.58 25.12 -2.69
C GLY A 143 -0.13 26.57 -2.45
N VAL A 144 0.03 26.98 -1.18
CA VAL A 144 0.47 28.34 -0.82
C VAL A 144 1.99 28.47 -0.63
N ALA A 145 2.77 27.40 -0.87
CA ALA A 145 4.19 27.37 -0.55
C ALA A 145 4.98 28.49 -1.27
N PRO A 146 5.72 29.33 -0.53
CA PRO A 146 6.58 30.37 -1.09
C PRO A 146 7.99 29.88 -1.44
N ASN A 147 8.40 28.72 -0.90
CA ASN A 147 9.73 28.14 -1.10
C ASN A 147 9.70 26.61 -0.99
N MET A 148 10.80 25.96 -1.38
CA MET A 148 10.94 24.50 -1.40
C MET A 148 10.75 23.86 -0.02
N ASN A 149 11.31 24.45 1.04
CA ASN A 149 11.19 23.89 2.40
C ASN A 149 9.73 23.84 2.89
N THR A 150 8.96 24.89 2.60
CA THR A 150 7.53 24.93 2.94
C THR A 150 6.74 23.89 2.14
N LEU A 151 7.09 23.70 0.87
CA LEU A 151 6.49 22.65 0.03
C LEU A 151 6.78 21.26 0.62
N ILE A 152 8.04 20.97 0.96
CA ILE A 152 8.46 19.70 1.57
C ILE A 152 7.73 19.46 2.90
N PHE A 153 7.57 20.50 3.73
CA PHE A 153 6.80 20.40 4.97
C PHE A 153 5.32 20.08 4.71
N GLY A 154 4.69 20.74 3.73
CA GLY A 154 3.33 20.41 3.31
C GLY A 154 3.19 18.97 2.82
N ARG A 155 4.18 18.46 2.06
CA ARG A 155 4.23 17.06 1.61
C ARG A 155 4.33 16.09 2.79
N ALA A 156 5.16 16.41 3.79
CA ALA A 156 5.26 15.64 5.01
C ALA A 156 3.92 15.59 5.76
N LEU A 157 3.25 16.73 5.91
CA LEU A 157 1.94 16.79 6.57
C LEU A 157 0.86 16.01 5.81
N ALA A 158 0.85 16.10 4.48
CA ALA A 158 -0.04 15.32 3.64
C ALA A 158 0.23 13.81 3.77
N GLY A 159 1.50 13.40 3.84
CA GLY A 159 1.87 12.00 4.04
C GLY A 159 1.39 11.44 5.38
N VAL A 160 1.40 12.23 6.47
CA VAL A 160 0.79 11.85 7.75
C VAL A 160 -0.71 11.57 7.57
N GLY A 161 -1.45 12.47 6.92
CA GLY A 161 -2.88 12.25 6.64
C GLY A 161 -3.13 11.01 5.80
N ALA A 162 -2.36 10.83 4.71
CA ALA A 162 -2.46 9.71 3.80
C ALA A 162 -2.21 8.34 4.47
N ALA A 163 -1.43 8.29 5.56
CA ALA A 163 -1.19 7.07 6.32
C ALA A 163 -2.47 6.54 6.98
N GLY A 164 -3.35 7.44 7.43
CA GLY A 164 -4.56 7.11 8.17
C GLY A 164 -5.79 6.87 7.29
N ILE A 165 -5.90 7.56 6.14
CA ILE A 165 -7.11 7.52 5.31
C ILE A 165 -7.41 6.11 4.80
N PHE A 166 -6.43 5.45 4.17
CA PHE A 166 -6.68 4.13 3.58
C PHE A 166 -7.01 3.08 4.65
N GLY A 167 -6.26 3.08 5.77
CA GLY A 167 -6.55 2.20 6.91
C GLY A 167 -7.94 2.44 7.50
N ALA A 168 -8.34 3.71 7.63
CA ALA A 168 -9.66 4.07 8.12
C ALA A 168 -10.77 3.62 7.16
N CYS A 169 -10.55 3.72 5.84
CA CYS A 169 -11.49 3.18 4.85
C CYS A 169 -11.68 1.67 5.01
N LEU A 170 -10.60 0.91 5.20
CA LEU A 170 -10.70 -0.53 5.40
C LEU A 170 -11.49 -0.87 6.68
N ALA A 171 -11.23 -0.13 7.76
CA ALA A 171 -11.91 -0.30 9.03
C ALA A 171 -13.41 0.06 8.94
N ILE A 172 -13.77 1.17 8.29
CA ILE A 172 -15.17 1.59 8.10
C ILE A 172 -15.93 0.53 7.29
N ILE A 173 -15.37 0.00 6.18
CA ILE A 173 -16.04 -1.08 5.42
C ILE A 173 -16.27 -2.31 6.28
N ALA A 174 -15.31 -2.65 7.15
CA ALA A 174 -15.48 -3.76 8.08
C ALA A 174 -16.62 -3.51 9.09
N GLU A 175 -16.83 -2.28 9.51
CA GLU A 175 -17.90 -1.90 10.46
C GLU A 175 -19.28 -1.83 9.81
N VAL A 176 -19.36 -1.33 8.57
CA VAL A 176 -20.64 -0.93 7.97
C VAL A 176 -21.22 -1.95 6.99
N CYS A 177 -20.43 -2.94 6.56
CA CYS A 177 -20.83 -3.97 5.60
C CYS A 177 -20.53 -5.40 6.04
N PRO A 178 -21.43 -6.35 5.71
CA PRO A 178 -21.19 -7.77 5.90
C PRO A 178 -20.08 -8.26 4.95
N LEU A 179 -19.44 -9.36 5.32
CA LEU A 179 -18.19 -9.86 4.73
C LEU A 179 -18.29 -10.06 3.21
N GLU A 180 -19.44 -10.55 2.72
CA GLU A 180 -19.66 -10.92 1.32
C GLU A 180 -19.59 -9.71 0.39
N LYS A 181 -19.95 -8.52 0.89
CA LYS A 181 -19.90 -7.27 0.13
C LYS A 181 -18.53 -6.59 0.19
N ARG A 182 -17.68 -6.93 1.16
CA ARG A 182 -16.40 -6.26 1.38
C ARG A 182 -15.47 -6.43 0.19
N ALA A 183 -15.42 -7.63 -0.42
CA ALA A 183 -14.56 -7.88 -1.58
C ALA A 183 -14.86 -6.92 -2.75
N ALA A 184 -16.13 -6.70 -3.07
CA ALA A 184 -16.54 -5.77 -4.13
C ALA A 184 -16.18 -4.31 -3.80
N LEU A 185 -16.40 -3.89 -2.55
CA LEU A 185 -16.05 -2.53 -2.09
C LEU A 185 -14.54 -2.32 -2.07
N MET A 186 -13.75 -3.29 -1.60
CA MET A 186 -12.28 -3.23 -1.65
C MET A 186 -11.76 -3.20 -3.09
N GLY A 187 -12.38 -3.97 -3.99
CA GLY A 187 -12.05 -3.95 -5.43
C GLY A 187 -12.23 -2.56 -6.06
N SER A 188 -13.25 -1.82 -5.64
CA SER A 188 -13.48 -0.46 -6.15
C SER A 188 -12.39 0.55 -5.76
N PHE A 189 -11.67 0.35 -4.65
CA PHE A 189 -10.49 1.16 -4.34
C PHE A 189 -9.37 0.96 -5.34
N GLY A 190 -9.12 -0.29 -5.75
CA GLY A 190 -8.17 -0.58 -6.83
C GLY A 190 -8.55 0.12 -8.13
N GLY A 191 -9.85 0.16 -8.45
CA GLY A 191 -10.39 0.95 -9.57
C GLY A 191 -10.13 2.46 -9.45
N MET A 192 -10.25 3.04 -8.25
CA MET A 192 -9.90 4.45 -8.03
C MET A 192 -8.40 4.72 -8.19
N PHE A 193 -7.53 3.84 -7.68
CA PHE A 193 -6.08 3.95 -7.94
C PHE A 193 -5.77 3.86 -9.43
N ALA A 194 -6.46 3.01 -10.17
CA ALA A 194 -6.31 2.91 -11.61
C ALA A 194 -6.69 4.21 -12.33
N ILE A 195 -7.87 4.76 -12.03
CA ILE A 195 -8.33 6.05 -12.57
C ILE A 195 -7.35 7.16 -12.21
N ALA A 196 -6.93 7.24 -10.94
CA ALA A 196 -5.98 8.23 -10.47
C ALA A 196 -4.63 8.15 -11.18
N SER A 197 -4.11 6.93 -11.44
CA SER A 197 -2.82 6.75 -12.09
C SER A 197 -2.75 7.36 -13.50
N VAL A 198 -3.89 7.45 -14.20
CA VAL A 198 -4.02 8.07 -15.52
C VAL A 198 -4.37 9.56 -15.39
N MET A 199 -5.30 9.91 -14.51
CA MET A 199 -5.73 11.30 -14.29
C MET A 199 -4.62 12.18 -13.73
N GLY A 200 -3.79 11.65 -12.83
CA GLY A 200 -2.72 12.38 -12.16
C GLY A 200 -1.76 13.06 -13.14
N PRO A 201 -1.05 12.32 -14.00
CA PRO A 201 -0.13 12.92 -14.97
C PRO A 201 -0.80 13.91 -15.93
N LEU A 202 -2.03 13.62 -16.37
CA LEU A 202 -2.79 14.50 -17.27
C LEU A 202 -3.15 15.82 -16.60
N LEU A 203 -3.77 15.77 -15.43
CA LEU A 203 -4.16 16.96 -14.66
C LEU A 203 -2.91 17.74 -14.21
N GLY A 204 -1.87 17.03 -13.78
CA GLY A 204 -0.62 17.65 -13.32
C GLY A 204 0.06 18.42 -14.43
N GLY A 205 0.13 17.83 -15.62
CA GLY A 205 0.67 18.52 -16.79
C GLY A 205 -0.15 19.74 -17.21
N VAL A 206 -1.48 19.59 -17.30
CA VAL A 206 -2.38 20.68 -17.71
C VAL A 206 -2.38 21.83 -16.71
N PHE A 207 -2.46 21.56 -15.40
CA PHE A 207 -2.42 22.59 -14.38
C PHE A 207 -1.06 23.31 -14.37
N THR A 208 0.03 22.58 -14.55
CA THR A 208 1.37 23.15 -14.59
C THR A 208 1.53 24.10 -15.78
N ASP A 209 1.13 23.69 -16.98
CA ASP A 209 1.34 24.49 -18.19
C ASP A 209 0.31 25.62 -18.37
N LYS A 210 -0.98 25.39 -18.02
CA LYS A 210 -2.07 26.31 -18.40
C LYS A 210 -2.60 27.20 -17.28
N VAL A 211 -2.34 26.88 -16.01
CA VAL A 211 -2.92 27.62 -14.88
C VAL A 211 -1.84 27.97 -13.86
N SER A 212 -1.50 27.03 -13.00
CA SER A 212 -0.40 27.08 -12.05
C SER A 212 -0.24 25.70 -11.44
N TRP A 213 0.99 25.22 -11.24
CA TRP A 213 1.27 23.98 -10.53
C TRP A 213 0.63 23.92 -9.12
N ARG A 214 0.29 25.07 -8.52
CA ARG A 214 -0.41 25.14 -7.23
C ARG A 214 -1.76 24.44 -7.24
N TRP A 215 -2.43 24.42 -8.39
CA TRP A 215 -3.70 23.71 -8.57
C TRP A 215 -3.58 22.19 -8.47
N CYS A 216 -2.37 21.64 -8.64
CA CYS A 216 -2.10 20.23 -8.35
C CYS A 216 -2.37 19.88 -6.89
N PHE A 217 -2.32 20.87 -5.97
CA PHE A 217 -2.64 20.68 -4.57
C PHE A 217 -4.04 21.22 -4.20
N TYR A 218 -4.46 22.36 -4.79
CA TYR A 218 -5.78 22.92 -4.51
C TYR A 218 -6.95 22.05 -4.97
N ILE A 219 -6.75 21.18 -5.97
CA ILE A 219 -7.78 20.22 -6.40
C ILE A 219 -8.21 19.27 -5.27
N ASN A 220 -7.33 19.01 -4.30
CA ASN A 220 -7.65 18.13 -3.18
C ASN A 220 -8.70 18.76 -2.25
N LEU A 221 -8.55 20.05 -1.93
CA LEU A 221 -9.39 20.79 -0.97
C LEU A 221 -10.90 20.63 -1.17
N PRO A 222 -11.48 20.87 -2.37
CA PRO A 222 -12.91 20.70 -2.58
C PRO A 222 -13.36 19.24 -2.47
N ILE A 223 -12.54 18.29 -2.96
CA ILE A 223 -12.87 16.86 -2.93
C ILE A 223 -12.82 16.34 -1.48
N GLY A 224 -11.81 16.73 -0.71
CA GLY A 224 -11.70 16.40 0.71
C GLY A 224 -12.80 17.04 1.53
N GLY A 225 -13.14 18.31 1.27
CA GLY A 225 -14.26 18.99 1.91
C GLY A 225 -15.59 18.26 1.71
N ILE A 226 -15.87 17.79 0.48
CA ILE A 226 -17.06 16.98 0.19
C ILE A 226 -17.01 15.65 0.94
N SER A 227 -15.86 14.96 0.92
CA SER A 227 -15.70 13.67 1.62
C SER A 227 -15.93 13.81 3.13
N LEU A 228 -15.34 14.84 3.76
CA LEU A 228 -15.54 15.19 5.16
C LEU A 228 -17.01 15.47 5.46
N ALA A 229 -17.66 16.33 4.68
CA ALA A 229 -19.06 16.70 4.88
C ALA A 229 -19.99 15.48 4.81
N VAL A 230 -19.79 14.61 3.81
CA VAL A 230 -20.58 13.39 3.66
C VAL A 230 -20.38 12.44 4.84
N ILE A 231 -19.13 12.20 5.27
CA ILE A 231 -18.87 11.31 6.41
C ILE A 231 -19.40 11.89 7.73
N VAL A 232 -19.32 13.21 7.93
CA VAL A 232 -19.88 13.87 9.11
C VAL A 232 -21.39 13.64 9.21
N VAL A 233 -22.12 13.80 8.09
CA VAL A 233 -23.59 13.74 8.03
C VAL A 233 -24.12 12.30 8.00
N PHE A 234 -23.53 11.42 7.18
CA PHE A 234 -24.12 10.11 6.88
C PHE A 234 -23.55 8.97 7.71
N LEU A 235 -22.31 9.08 8.19
CA LEU A 235 -21.73 8.09 9.08
C LEU A 235 -22.03 8.51 10.53
N LYS A 236 -22.82 7.72 11.27
CA LYS A 236 -22.95 7.95 12.72
C LYS A 236 -21.62 7.59 13.38
N GLY A 237 -21.26 8.27 14.47
CA GLY A 237 -20.08 7.91 15.26
C GLY A 237 -20.31 6.56 15.94
N GLY A 238 -20.00 5.47 15.23
CA GLY A 238 -20.11 4.08 15.69
C GLY A 238 -18.81 3.56 16.31
N HIS A 239 -18.92 2.48 17.07
CA HIS A 239 -17.84 1.84 17.82
C HIS A 239 -16.69 1.37 16.88
N SER A 240 -15.44 1.45 17.35
CA SER A 240 -14.26 0.94 16.63
C SER A 240 -14.54 -0.44 16.00
N ALA A 241 -14.26 -0.58 14.70
CA ALA A 241 -14.48 -1.80 13.92
C ALA A 241 -13.79 -3.05 14.50
N LEU A 242 -12.77 -2.87 15.35
CA LEU A 242 -12.06 -3.96 16.02
C LEU A 242 -12.69 -4.40 17.35
N ASN A 243 -13.70 -3.68 17.86
CA ASN A 243 -14.23 -3.84 19.22
C ASN A 243 -15.56 -4.62 19.32
N ALA A 244 -15.95 -5.38 18.29
CA ALA A 244 -17.08 -6.32 18.44
C ALA A 244 -16.75 -7.51 19.37
N ALA A 245 -15.49 -7.70 19.76
CA ALA A 245 -15.08 -8.77 20.66
C ALA A 245 -14.11 -8.27 21.74
N LYS A 246 -14.63 -8.28 22.98
CA LYS A 246 -13.95 -8.43 24.29
C LYS A 246 -13.97 -7.21 25.24
N ASP A 247 -14.50 -7.54 26.42
CA ASP A 247 -14.55 -6.85 27.71
C ASP A 247 -15.47 -5.62 27.81
N GLU A 248 -16.73 -5.92 28.16
CA GLU A 248 -17.75 -4.96 28.64
C GLU A 248 -17.30 -4.19 29.90
N ASN A 249 -16.21 -4.60 30.55
CA ASN A 249 -15.72 -4.05 31.82
C ASN A 249 -14.46 -3.15 31.72
N GLU A 250 -13.88 -2.93 30.54
CA GLU A 250 -12.72 -2.03 30.39
C GLU A 250 -13.16 -0.57 30.15
N THR A 251 -12.68 0.35 30.98
CA THR A 251 -12.90 1.80 30.75
C THR A 251 -12.17 2.29 29.50
N THR A 252 -12.70 3.32 28.83
CA THR A 252 -12.07 3.93 27.65
C THR A 252 -10.58 4.24 27.87
N LEU A 253 -10.21 4.74 29.06
CA LEU A 253 -8.82 5.03 29.40
C LEU A 253 -7.93 3.77 29.44
N GLN A 254 -8.41 2.65 29.99
CA GLN A 254 -7.66 1.39 30.04
C GLN A 254 -7.39 0.83 28.63
N ARG A 255 -8.36 0.97 27.72
CA ARG A 255 -8.18 0.59 26.31
C ARG A 255 -7.07 1.41 25.66
N TRP A 256 -7.11 2.74 25.80
CA TRP A 256 -6.04 3.62 25.28
C TRP A 256 -4.67 3.30 25.88
N LEU A 257 -4.57 3.00 27.18
CA LEU A 257 -3.31 2.65 27.83
C LEU A 257 -2.75 1.26 27.43
N ARG A 258 -3.60 0.37 26.91
CA ARG A 258 -3.21 -0.99 26.48
C ARG A 258 -2.52 -1.02 25.12
N LEU A 259 -2.58 0.09 24.35
CA LEU A 259 -1.92 0.18 23.05
C LEU A 259 -0.41 0.26 23.18
N ASP A 260 0.24 -0.30 22.17
CA ASP A 260 1.67 -0.19 21.95
C ASP A 260 2.05 1.20 21.39
N TRP A 261 1.75 2.28 22.13
CA TRP A 261 2.13 3.65 21.77
C TRP A 261 3.65 3.80 21.66
N PHE A 262 4.35 3.13 22.55
CA PHE A 262 5.80 3.15 22.59
C PHE A 262 6.38 2.47 21.34
N GLY A 263 5.86 1.31 20.95
CA GLY A 263 6.22 0.64 19.70
C GLY A 263 5.88 1.46 18.47
N ALA A 264 4.73 2.16 18.44
CA ALA A 264 4.39 3.08 17.37
C ALA A 264 5.40 4.25 17.28
N LEU A 265 5.79 4.85 18.40
CA LEU A 265 6.77 5.95 18.44
C LEU A 265 8.18 5.50 18.03
N ILE A 266 8.62 4.34 18.53
CA ILE A 266 9.89 3.72 18.13
C ILE A 266 9.87 3.41 16.63
N SER A 267 8.73 2.97 16.09
CA SER A 267 8.60 2.66 14.68
C SER A 267 8.81 3.87 13.79
N LEU A 268 8.19 5.00 14.15
CA LEU A 268 8.44 6.28 13.51
C LEU A 268 9.92 6.68 13.61
N GLY A 269 10.51 6.52 14.80
CA GLY A 269 11.92 6.85 15.07
C GLY A 269 12.90 6.09 14.18
N PHE A 270 12.76 4.77 14.02
CA PHE A 270 13.68 4.00 13.17
C PHE A 270 13.47 4.31 11.68
N ILE A 271 12.23 4.55 11.23
CA ILE A 271 11.94 4.86 9.82
C ILE A 271 12.57 6.19 9.44
N VAL A 272 12.40 7.21 10.27
CA VAL A 272 13.05 8.52 10.07
C VAL A 272 14.56 8.38 10.11
N SER A 273 15.11 7.65 11.08
CA SER A 273 16.55 7.44 11.20
C SER A 273 17.15 6.65 10.03
N LEU A 274 16.35 5.81 9.34
CA LEU A 274 16.78 5.07 8.15
C LEU A 274 16.73 5.93 6.89
N LEU A 275 15.63 6.63 6.66
CA LEU A 275 15.35 7.30 5.38
C LEU A 275 16.05 8.65 5.25
N LEU A 276 16.23 9.36 6.36
CA LEU A 276 16.83 10.69 6.38
C LEU A 276 18.32 10.69 5.97
N PRO A 277 19.20 9.77 6.46
CA PRO A 277 20.56 9.66 5.95
C PRO A 277 20.64 9.15 4.51
N LEU A 278 19.70 8.30 4.06
CA LEU A 278 19.64 7.86 2.66
C LEU A 278 19.32 9.04 1.71
N GLN A 279 18.53 9.98 2.17
CA GLN A 279 18.15 11.17 1.41
C GLN A 279 19.26 12.25 1.40
N TRP A 280 20.04 12.37 2.48
CA TRP A 280 21.18 13.30 2.54
C TRP A 280 22.44 12.74 1.87
N GLY A 281 22.69 11.45 2.04
CA GLY A 281 23.90 10.76 1.61
C GLY A 281 24.09 10.83 0.10
N GLY A 282 25.23 11.39 -0.31
CA GLY A 282 25.60 11.52 -1.72
C GLY A 282 24.82 12.59 -2.48
N ASN A 283 24.01 13.41 -1.80
CA ASN A 283 23.33 14.55 -2.40
C ASN A 283 23.74 15.85 -1.70
N THR A 284 23.24 16.09 -0.49
CA THR A 284 23.58 17.29 0.30
C THR A 284 24.75 17.07 1.27
N LYS A 285 24.98 15.82 1.70
CA LYS A 285 26.07 15.44 2.60
C LYS A 285 26.86 14.28 2.03
N SER A 286 28.15 14.25 2.32
CA SER A 286 28.98 13.08 2.01
C SER A 286 28.49 11.85 2.78
N TRP A 287 28.61 10.66 2.19
CA TRP A 287 28.34 9.40 2.89
C TRP A 287 29.22 9.19 4.13
N LYS A 288 30.39 9.85 4.18
CA LYS A 288 31.32 9.82 5.31
C LYS A 288 31.04 10.90 6.37
N ASP A 289 30.02 11.73 6.17
CA ASP A 289 29.63 12.76 7.14
C ASP A 289 29.19 12.12 8.46
N GLY A 290 29.68 12.64 9.58
CA GLY A 290 29.37 12.13 10.91
C GLY A 290 27.86 12.09 11.21
N SER A 291 27.08 13.03 10.66
CA SER A 291 25.61 13.04 10.84
C SER A 291 24.93 11.87 10.12
N VAL A 292 25.40 11.52 8.91
CA VAL A 292 24.84 10.43 8.11
C VAL A 292 25.11 9.09 8.79
N ILE A 293 26.36 8.89 9.22
CA ILE A 293 26.76 7.68 9.96
C ILE A 293 26.02 7.61 11.30
N ALA A 294 25.94 8.71 12.05
CA ALA A 294 25.23 8.76 13.32
C ALA A 294 23.76 8.35 13.17
N LEU A 295 23.07 8.81 12.13
CA LEU A 295 21.68 8.41 11.89
C LEU A 295 21.53 6.93 11.54
N PHE A 296 22.46 6.33 10.79
CA PHE A 296 22.45 4.88 10.57
C PHE A 296 22.72 4.08 11.84
N VAL A 297 23.62 4.56 12.71
CA VAL A 297 23.85 3.95 14.02
C VAL A 297 22.61 4.05 14.90
N VAL A 298 21.99 5.24 14.98
CA VAL A 298 20.74 5.48 15.70
C VAL A 298 19.63 4.58 15.15
N PHE A 299 19.51 4.43 13.83
CA PHE A 299 18.60 3.46 13.22
C PHE A 299 18.84 2.04 13.74
N GLY A 300 20.09 1.55 13.71
CA GLY A 300 20.43 0.22 14.20
C GLY A 300 20.06 0.01 15.68
N VAL A 301 20.32 1.00 16.53
CA VAL A 301 19.98 0.95 17.96
C VAL A 301 18.47 0.97 18.18
N ILE A 302 17.75 1.92 17.57
CA ILE A 302 16.29 2.04 17.73
C ILE A 302 15.57 0.82 17.12
N PHE A 303 16.05 0.31 15.99
CA PHE A 303 15.50 -0.90 15.38
C PHE A 303 15.76 -2.15 16.22
N GLY A 304 16.96 -2.30 16.80
CA GLY A 304 17.24 -3.39 17.74
C GLY A 304 16.34 -3.33 18.98
N PHE A 305 16.14 -2.12 19.51
CA PHE A 305 15.22 -1.88 20.61
C PHE A 305 13.75 -2.16 20.22
N PHE A 306 13.34 -1.78 19.01
CA PHE A 306 12.03 -2.12 18.46
C PHE A 306 11.81 -3.63 18.46
N LEU A 307 12.77 -4.41 17.94
CA LEU A 307 12.66 -5.87 17.91
C LEU A 307 12.58 -6.47 19.33
N ALA A 308 13.39 -6.00 20.27
CA ALA A 308 13.33 -6.43 21.66
C ALA A 308 11.96 -6.10 22.30
N TRP A 309 11.42 -4.92 22.02
CA TRP A 309 10.12 -4.48 22.49
C TRP A 309 8.97 -5.30 21.90
N GLN A 310 8.99 -5.57 20.59
CA GLN A 310 8.00 -6.43 19.94
C GLN A 310 8.09 -7.88 20.46
N TYR A 311 9.30 -8.37 20.76
CA TYR A 311 9.49 -9.70 21.37
C TYR A 311 8.90 -9.76 22.77
N TYR A 312 9.07 -8.71 23.58
CA TYR A 312 8.52 -8.59 24.93
C TYR A 312 6.98 -8.60 24.93
N LEU A 313 6.35 -7.84 24.03
CA LEU A 313 4.88 -7.69 23.92
C LEU A 313 4.16 -8.90 23.29
N LYS A 314 4.86 -9.75 22.53
CA LYS A 314 4.32 -10.96 21.87
C LYS A 314 3.07 -10.67 21.02
N ASP A 315 1.89 -11.13 21.44
CA ASP A 315 0.64 -11.02 20.69
C ASP A 315 -0.03 -9.65 20.82
N ARG A 316 0.39 -8.84 21.79
CA ARG A 316 -0.05 -7.44 21.96
C ARG A 316 0.77 -6.46 21.13
N ALA A 317 1.87 -6.93 20.54
CA ALA A 317 2.78 -6.12 19.77
C ALA A 317 2.10 -5.62 18.50
N LEU A 318 2.43 -4.39 18.09
CA LEU A 318 1.91 -3.77 16.87
C LEU A 318 2.27 -4.59 15.62
N LEU A 319 3.48 -5.15 15.62
CA LEU A 319 3.99 -6.09 14.61
C LEU A 319 4.41 -7.40 15.32
N PRO A 320 3.49 -8.38 15.43
CA PRO A 320 3.81 -9.65 16.06
C PRO A 320 4.93 -10.36 15.30
N LEU A 321 6.11 -10.53 15.93
CA LEU A 321 7.29 -11.15 15.29
C LEU A 321 7.03 -12.59 14.81
N LYS A 322 6.01 -13.27 15.34
CA LYS A 322 5.55 -14.57 14.83
C LYS A 322 5.14 -14.53 13.36
N LEU A 323 4.64 -13.39 12.86
CA LEU A 323 4.28 -13.21 11.45
C LEU A 323 5.52 -13.21 10.56
N LEU A 324 6.65 -12.70 11.06
CA LEU A 324 7.94 -12.75 10.37
C LEU A 324 8.55 -14.16 10.34
N LYS A 325 7.96 -15.16 11.01
CA LYS A 325 8.32 -16.57 10.83
C LYS A 325 7.61 -17.22 9.65
N ASN A 326 6.53 -16.63 9.15
CA ASN A 326 5.83 -17.15 7.99
C ASN A 326 6.58 -16.75 6.70
N ARG A 327 7.07 -17.75 5.96
CA ARG A 327 7.76 -17.53 4.68
C ARG A 327 6.91 -16.79 3.65
N THR A 328 5.59 -17.00 3.65
CA THR A 328 4.67 -16.28 2.74
C THR A 328 4.60 -14.79 3.11
N GLN A 329 4.55 -14.46 4.40
CA GLN A 329 4.56 -13.07 4.87
C GLN A 329 5.87 -12.37 4.48
N ILE A 330 7.02 -13.00 4.71
CA ILE A 330 8.34 -12.46 4.33
C ILE A 330 8.41 -12.26 2.81
N GLY A 331 8.07 -13.29 2.03
CA GLY A 331 8.13 -13.26 0.57
C GLY A 331 7.25 -12.15 -0.02
N CYS A 332 6.01 -12.02 0.46
CA CYS A 332 5.10 -10.96 0.02
C CYS A 332 5.61 -9.56 0.40
N SER A 333 6.06 -9.40 1.64
CA SER A 333 6.54 -8.10 2.16
C SER A 333 7.80 -7.63 1.39
N MET A 334 8.74 -8.54 1.15
CA MET A 334 9.94 -8.24 0.36
C MET A 334 9.61 -8.00 -1.12
N ALA A 335 8.74 -8.82 -1.73
CA ALA A 335 8.36 -8.62 -3.13
C ALA A 335 7.75 -7.23 -3.38
N VAL A 336 6.75 -6.84 -2.59
CA VAL A 336 6.10 -5.53 -2.77
C VAL A 336 7.03 -4.36 -2.45
N PHE A 337 7.97 -4.53 -1.51
CA PHE A 337 9.01 -3.54 -1.22
C PHE A 337 9.84 -3.23 -2.47
N TRP A 338 10.35 -4.26 -3.15
CA TRP A 338 11.17 -4.09 -4.35
C TRP A 338 10.35 -3.59 -5.55
N LEU A 339 9.10 -4.04 -5.70
CA LEU A 339 8.19 -3.56 -6.74
C LEU A 339 7.92 -2.06 -6.59
N MET A 340 7.62 -1.60 -5.37
CA MET A 340 7.33 -0.19 -5.09
C MET A 340 8.57 0.70 -5.24
N LEU A 341 9.74 0.19 -4.81
CA LEU A 341 11.03 0.84 -5.01
C LEU A 341 11.28 1.15 -6.49
N SER A 342 11.01 0.19 -7.37
CA SER A 342 11.11 0.39 -8.82
C SER A 342 10.03 1.35 -9.31
N PHE A 343 8.76 1.07 -9.00
CA PHE A 343 7.60 1.82 -9.50
C PHE A 343 7.76 3.34 -9.35
N LEU A 344 8.11 3.83 -8.16
CA LEU A 344 8.23 5.28 -7.94
C LEU A 344 9.40 5.92 -8.71
N ALA A 345 10.51 5.20 -8.91
CA ALA A 345 11.59 5.69 -9.76
C ALA A 345 11.08 5.91 -11.20
N GLY A 346 10.26 4.99 -11.71
CA GLY A 346 9.54 5.17 -12.99
C GLY A 346 8.63 6.38 -13.01
N VAL A 347 7.77 6.52 -12.01
CA VAL A 347 6.76 7.58 -11.93
C VAL A 347 7.39 8.98 -11.92
N TYR A 348 8.47 9.19 -11.17
CA TYR A 348 9.08 10.51 -10.99
C TYR A 348 10.14 10.87 -12.03
N TYR A 349 10.92 9.91 -12.54
CA TYR A 349 12.05 10.22 -13.43
C TYR A 349 11.72 10.13 -14.91
N LEU A 350 10.66 9.42 -15.32
CA LEU A 350 10.24 9.42 -16.72
C LEU A 350 9.71 10.79 -17.18
N PRO A 351 8.89 11.53 -16.40
CA PRO A 351 8.49 12.88 -16.75
C PRO A 351 9.68 13.84 -16.77
N LEU A 352 10.64 13.68 -15.84
CA LEU A 352 11.88 14.45 -15.83
C LEU A 352 12.69 14.25 -17.12
N TYR A 353 12.81 13.01 -17.60
CA TYR A 353 13.43 12.71 -18.89
C TYR A 353 12.72 13.41 -20.06
N TYR A 354 11.39 13.33 -20.13
CA TYR A 354 10.65 13.96 -21.22
C TYR A 354 10.76 15.49 -21.19
N GLN A 355 10.67 16.10 -20.00
CA GLN A 355 10.78 17.55 -19.85
C GLN A 355 12.21 18.05 -20.12
N ALA A 356 13.24 17.30 -19.72
CA ALA A 356 14.62 17.60 -20.09
C ALA A 356 14.84 17.54 -21.62
N ASN A 357 14.08 16.70 -22.33
CA ASN A 357 14.07 16.62 -23.81
C ASN A 357 13.13 17.64 -24.47
N GLY A 358 12.65 18.65 -23.75
CA GLY A 358 11.88 19.78 -24.31
C GLY A 358 10.38 19.54 -24.41
N HIS A 359 9.85 18.45 -23.86
CA HIS A 359 8.41 18.28 -23.76
C HIS A 359 7.83 19.20 -22.67
N SER A 360 6.67 19.79 -22.91
CA SER A 360 5.93 20.52 -21.88
C SER A 360 5.46 19.57 -20.76
N ALA A 361 5.00 20.10 -19.62
CA ALA A 361 4.51 19.25 -18.53
C ALA A 361 3.29 18.43 -19.00
N THR A 362 2.35 19.04 -19.74
CA THR A 362 1.20 18.37 -20.37
C THR A 362 1.66 17.23 -21.27
N ARG A 363 2.63 17.49 -22.16
CA ARG A 363 3.09 16.47 -23.10
C ARG A 363 3.80 15.32 -22.36
N SER A 364 4.64 15.62 -21.37
CA SER A 364 5.29 14.60 -20.53
C SER A 364 4.28 13.74 -19.75
N GLY A 365 3.18 14.35 -19.28
CA GLY A 365 2.06 13.64 -18.64
C GLY A 365 1.34 12.69 -19.59
N ILE A 366 1.20 13.08 -20.87
CA ILE A 366 0.65 12.20 -21.92
C ILE A 366 1.64 11.06 -22.25
N ASP A 367 2.93 11.36 -22.33
CA ASP A 367 3.94 10.39 -22.75
C ASP A 367 4.22 9.30 -21.70
N ILE A 368 3.86 9.50 -20.42
CA ILE A 368 3.91 8.45 -19.36
C ILE A 368 2.65 7.59 -19.27
N LEU A 369 1.57 7.94 -19.99
CA LEU A 369 0.32 7.16 -19.95
C LEU A 369 0.48 5.68 -20.33
N PRO A 370 1.30 5.28 -21.31
CA PRO A 370 1.49 3.86 -21.62
C PRO A 370 1.96 3.06 -20.41
N PHE A 371 2.84 3.62 -19.59
CA PHE A 371 3.28 2.99 -18.35
C PHE A 371 2.13 2.83 -17.36
N MET A 372 1.41 3.90 -17.06
CA MET A 372 0.32 3.90 -16.07
C MET A 372 -0.84 2.97 -16.49
N MET A 373 -1.28 3.09 -17.74
CA MET A 373 -2.35 2.24 -18.29
C MET A 373 -1.97 0.76 -18.28
N MET A 374 -0.72 0.43 -18.59
CA MET A 374 -0.27 -0.96 -18.56
C MET A 374 -0.08 -1.50 -17.15
N THR A 375 0.22 -0.65 -16.15
CA THR A 375 0.15 -1.04 -14.74
C THR A 375 -1.26 -1.45 -14.36
N VAL A 376 -2.26 -0.63 -14.72
CA VAL A 376 -3.68 -0.95 -14.48
C VAL A 376 -4.07 -2.24 -15.21
N ALA A 377 -3.76 -2.35 -16.51
CA ALA A 377 -4.08 -3.52 -17.29
C ALA A 377 -3.42 -4.78 -16.72
N GLY A 378 -2.14 -4.73 -16.33
CA GLY A 378 -1.44 -5.84 -15.70
C GLY A 378 -2.09 -6.28 -14.39
N THR A 379 -2.52 -5.33 -13.56
CA THR A 379 -3.25 -5.62 -12.32
C THR A 379 -4.61 -6.27 -12.58
N MET A 380 -5.38 -5.76 -13.54
CA MET A 380 -6.70 -6.32 -13.88
C MET A 380 -6.59 -7.72 -14.50
N ILE A 381 -5.66 -7.91 -15.44
CA ILE A 381 -5.44 -9.17 -16.14
C ILE A 381 -4.96 -10.23 -15.15
N SER A 382 -3.96 -9.92 -14.32
CA SER A 382 -3.47 -10.86 -13.30
C SER A 382 -4.58 -11.21 -12.29
N GLY A 383 -5.30 -10.23 -11.74
CA GLY A 383 -6.39 -10.49 -10.79
C GLY A 383 -7.50 -11.37 -11.38
N THR A 384 -7.92 -11.11 -12.62
CA THR A 384 -8.93 -11.91 -13.32
C THR A 384 -8.41 -13.31 -13.62
N ALA A 385 -7.19 -13.42 -14.14
CA ALA A 385 -6.57 -14.71 -14.44
C ALA A 385 -6.40 -15.56 -13.18
N ILE A 386 -6.02 -14.97 -12.05
CA ILE A 386 -5.91 -15.66 -10.75
C ILE A 386 -7.27 -16.14 -10.27
N THR A 387 -8.32 -15.33 -10.44
CA THR A 387 -9.69 -15.71 -10.07
C THR A 387 -10.17 -16.94 -10.87
N ILE A 388 -9.84 -17.01 -12.16
CA ILE A 388 -10.23 -18.12 -13.05
C ILE A 388 -9.35 -19.36 -12.81
N THR A 389 -8.03 -19.17 -12.72
CA THR A 389 -7.06 -20.27 -12.66
C THR A 389 -6.80 -20.79 -11.25
N GLY A 390 -7.08 -20.00 -10.22
CA GLY A 390 -6.75 -20.28 -8.82
C GLY A 390 -5.28 -20.08 -8.44
N ASN A 391 -4.39 -19.79 -9.41
CA ASN A 391 -2.95 -19.83 -9.24
C ASN A 391 -2.30 -18.43 -9.34
N TYR A 392 -1.75 -17.93 -8.24
CA TYR A 392 -1.10 -16.62 -8.18
C TYR A 392 0.44 -16.66 -8.28
N LEU A 393 1.08 -17.79 -7.97
CA LEU A 393 2.55 -17.89 -8.00
C LEU A 393 3.20 -17.58 -9.36
N PRO A 394 2.65 -18.03 -10.51
CA PRO A 394 3.25 -17.70 -11.81
C PRO A 394 3.34 -16.19 -12.05
N TRP A 395 2.31 -15.46 -11.65
CA TRP A 395 2.27 -14.00 -11.78
C TRP A 395 3.31 -13.32 -10.88
N LEU A 396 3.47 -13.78 -9.63
CA LEU A 396 4.46 -13.23 -8.69
C LEU A 396 5.92 -13.44 -9.13
N VAL A 397 6.21 -14.53 -9.83
CA VAL A 397 7.59 -14.88 -10.24
C VAL A 397 7.90 -14.35 -11.63
N ALA A 398 6.96 -14.43 -12.58
CA ALA A 398 7.19 -14.14 -14.00
C ALA A 398 6.98 -12.67 -14.40
N CYS A 399 6.20 -11.89 -13.65
CA CYS A 399 5.96 -10.48 -13.99
C CYS A 399 7.13 -9.55 -13.62
N PRO A 400 7.81 -9.68 -12.46
CA PRO A 400 8.93 -8.80 -12.14
C PRO A 400 10.09 -8.83 -13.17
N PRO A 401 10.50 -9.97 -13.76
CA PRO A 401 11.56 -10.00 -14.78
C PRO A 401 11.23 -9.19 -16.02
N LEU A 402 9.95 -9.02 -16.40
CA LEU A 402 9.56 -8.10 -17.47
C LEU A 402 9.95 -6.65 -17.15
N SER A 403 9.85 -6.27 -15.86
CA SER A 403 10.29 -4.98 -15.36
C SER A 403 11.81 -4.83 -15.37
N ALA A 404 12.57 -5.93 -15.13
CA ALA A 404 14.03 -5.95 -15.26
C ALA A 404 14.47 -5.73 -16.73
N ILE A 405 13.82 -6.43 -17.67
CA ILE A 405 14.08 -6.30 -19.10
C ILE A 405 13.86 -4.85 -19.53
N ARG A 406 12.73 -4.24 -19.16
CA ARG A 406 12.53 -2.80 -19.41
C ARG A 406 13.64 -1.96 -18.77
N SER A 407 14.04 -2.25 -17.54
CA SER A 407 15.01 -1.41 -16.82
C SER A 407 16.35 -1.36 -17.56
N GLY A 408 16.79 -2.50 -18.11
CA GLY A 408 17.93 -2.56 -19.02
C GLY A 408 17.69 -1.83 -20.36
N LEU A 409 16.49 -1.97 -20.94
CA LEU A 409 16.13 -1.29 -22.19
C LEU A 409 16.06 0.24 -22.06
N LEU A 410 15.53 0.76 -20.95
CA LEU A 410 15.51 2.19 -20.65
C LEU A 410 16.91 2.75 -20.42
N TYR A 411 17.83 1.99 -19.85
CA TYR A 411 19.22 2.43 -19.74
C TYR A 411 19.88 2.68 -21.12
N THR A 412 19.42 1.98 -22.17
CA THR A 412 19.88 2.21 -23.55
C THR A 412 19.23 3.40 -24.25
N MET A 413 18.33 4.12 -23.57
CA MET A 413 17.70 5.29 -24.18
C MET A 413 18.69 6.45 -24.33
N ASP A 414 18.54 7.15 -25.44
CA ASP A 414 19.18 8.42 -25.76
C ASP A 414 18.16 9.41 -26.32
N VAL A 415 18.56 10.66 -26.53
CA VAL A 415 17.73 11.77 -27.06
C VAL A 415 17.10 11.42 -28.41
N HIS A 416 17.77 10.58 -29.22
CA HIS A 416 17.30 10.15 -30.53
C HIS A 416 16.42 8.88 -30.52
N THR A 417 16.06 8.37 -29.35
CA THR A 417 15.29 7.12 -29.26
C THR A 417 13.89 7.31 -29.88
N PRO A 418 13.49 6.47 -30.85
CA PRO A 418 12.16 6.58 -31.44
C PRO A 418 11.05 6.44 -30.40
N LYS A 419 10.00 7.26 -30.51
CA LYS A 419 8.86 7.26 -29.58
C LYS A 419 8.22 5.87 -29.43
N ALA A 420 8.08 5.12 -30.51
CA ALA A 420 7.55 3.76 -30.49
C ALA A 420 8.35 2.82 -29.58
N LYS A 421 9.67 2.97 -29.55
CA LYS A 421 10.56 2.18 -28.69
C LYS A 421 10.32 2.50 -27.21
N LEU A 422 10.23 3.79 -26.87
CA LEU A 422 9.93 4.25 -25.51
C LEU A 422 8.56 3.76 -25.02
N ILE A 423 7.54 3.79 -25.89
CA ILE A 423 6.21 3.26 -25.58
C ILE A 423 6.29 1.75 -25.29
N GLY A 424 6.98 0.98 -26.14
CA GLY A 424 7.18 -0.46 -25.94
C GLY A 424 7.86 -0.80 -24.61
N TYR A 425 8.87 -0.01 -24.23
CA TYR A 425 9.55 -0.15 -22.94
C TYR A 425 8.59 0.13 -21.78
N GLN A 426 7.81 1.21 -21.85
CA GLN A 426 6.82 1.54 -20.83
C GLN A 426 5.75 0.46 -20.65
N ILE A 427 5.30 -0.15 -21.75
CA ILE A 427 4.29 -1.22 -21.73
C ILE A 427 4.80 -2.43 -20.92
N LEU A 428 6.02 -2.88 -21.20
CA LEU A 428 6.65 -4.00 -20.47
C LEU A 428 6.76 -3.71 -18.98
N TYR A 429 7.08 -2.47 -18.62
CA TYR A 429 7.21 -2.08 -17.23
C TYR A 429 5.90 -2.02 -16.49
N GLY A 430 4.91 -1.36 -17.10
CA GLY A 430 3.60 -1.21 -16.50
C GLY A 430 3.02 -2.58 -16.23
N PHE A 431 3.00 -3.44 -17.25
CA PHE A 431 2.47 -4.79 -17.14
C PHE A 431 3.21 -5.64 -16.10
N GLY A 432 4.55 -5.61 -16.11
CA GLY A 432 5.38 -6.38 -15.17
C GLY A 432 5.17 -5.99 -13.71
N LEU A 433 5.06 -4.69 -13.41
CA LEU A 433 4.78 -4.22 -12.05
C LEU A 433 3.32 -4.47 -11.65
N GLY A 434 2.37 -4.13 -12.54
CA GLY A 434 0.95 -4.26 -12.31
C GLY A 434 0.52 -5.69 -12.00
N GLY A 435 1.07 -6.66 -12.74
CA GLY A 435 0.79 -8.08 -12.56
C GLY A 435 1.27 -8.67 -11.22
N ALA A 436 2.24 -8.04 -10.58
CA ALA A 436 2.81 -8.53 -9.31
C ALA A 436 2.25 -7.78 -8.07
N PHE A 437 1.86 -6.50 -8.22
CA PHE A 437 1.39 -5.68 -7.10
C PHE A 437 0.19 -6.30 -6.38
N GLN A 438 -0.94 -6.46 -7.08
CA GLN A 438 -2.17 -6.94 -6.48
C GLN A 438 -2.08 -8.42 -6.08
N THR A 439 -1.33 -9.19 -6.85
CA THR A 439 -1.08 -10.61 -6.60
C THR A 439 -0.45 -10.85 -5.23
N THR A 440 0.39 -9.92 -4.76
CA THR A 440 1.02 -10.00 -3.44
C THR A 440 -0.01 -9.88 -2.31
N PHE A 441 -0.98 -8.98 -2.47
CA PHE A 441 -2.09 -8.83 -1.52
C PHE A 441 -3.03 -10.04 -1.53
N ILE A 442 -3.31 -10.60 -2.71
CA ILE A 442 -4.09 -11.82 -2.84
C ILE A 442 -3.39 -12.99 -2.14
N ALA A 443 -2.07 -13.16 -2.36
CA ALA A 443 -1.30 -14.25 -1.77
C ALA A 443 -1.29 -14.20 -0.24
N ILE A 444 -1.13 -13.01 0.36
CA ILE A 444 -1.13 -12.90 1.82
C ILE A 444 -2.52 -13.10 2.42
N GLN A 445 -3.57 -12.67 1.73
CA GLN A 445 -4.95 -12.92 2.14
C GLN A 445 -5.29 -14.42 2.07
N ALA A 446 -4.86 -15.10 1.00
CA ALA A 446 -5.04 -16.54 0.84
C ALA A 446 -4.34 -17.36 1.93
N GLU A 447 -3.11 -16.99 2.31
CA GLU A 447 -2.37 -17.66 3.40
C GLU A 447 -3.12 -17.61 4.74
N TYR A 448 -3.80 -16.50 5.02
CA TYR A 448 -4.51 -16.25 6.28
C TYR A 448 -6.03 -16.38 6.17
N ASN A 449 -6.56 -16.98 5.09
CA ASN A 449 -8.00 -17.17 4.89
C ASN A 449 -8.66 -17.97 6.03
N HIS A 450 -7.92 -18.88 6.67
CA HIS A 450 -8.39 -19.67 7.81
C HIS A 450 -8.49 -18.85 9.12
N ASN A 451 -7.93 -17.64 9.16
CA ASN A 451 -7.91 -16.78 10.33
C ASN A 451 -8.13 -15.32 9.92
N GLU A 452 -9.37 -14.99 9.56
CA GLU A 452 -9.77 -13.68 9.05
C GLU A 452 -9.36 -12.50 9.95
N SER A 453 -9.30 -12.72 11.27
CA SER A 453 -8.87 -11.70 12.24
C SER A 453 -7.42 -11.23 12.02
N MET A 454 -6.60 -12.06 11.37
CA MET A 454 -5.19 -11.75 11.09
C MET A 454 -4.99 -11.06 9.74
N ILE A 455 -5.95 -11.15 8.81
CA ILE A 455 -5.85 -10.57 7.46
C ILE A 455 -5.54 -9.06 7.48
N PRO A 456 -6.19 -8.23 8.32
CA PRO A 456 -5.85 -6.81 8.39
C PRO A 456 -4.42 -6.56 8.88
N LYS A 457 -3.96 -7.32 9.87
CA LYS A 457 -2.60 -7.18 10.44
C LYS A 457 -1.53 -7.57 9.42
N THR A 458 -1.71 -8.69 8.72
CA THR A 458 -0.74 -9.20 7.74
C THR A 458 -0.70 -8.34 6.48
N THR A 459 -1.86 -7.87 6.01
CA THR A 459 -1.98 -6.90 4.92
C THR A 459 -1.31 -5.57 5.28
N GLY A 460 -1.50 -5.10 6.52
CA GLY A 460 -0.85 -3.88 7.01
C GLY A 460 0.68 -3.95 6.96
N ILE A 461 1.28 -5.10 7.28
CA ILE A 461 2.75 -5.30 7.18
C ILE A 461 3.21 -5.27 5.72
N VAL A 462 2.44 -5.84 4.79
CA VAL A 462 2.73 -5.77 3.35
C VAL A 462 2.65 -4.33 2.87
N THR A 463 1.61 -3.58 3.22
CA THR A 463 1.48 -2.16 2.89
C THR A 463 2.60 -1.31 3.51
N PHE A 464 2.96 -1.58 4.76
CA PHE A 464 4.10 -0.93 5.41
C PHE A 464 5.39 -1.14 4.60
N SER A 465 5.67 -2.39 4.22
CA SER A 465 6.85 -2.75 3.43
C SER A 465 6.83 -2.10 2.04
N GLN A 466 5.66 -2.03 1.41
CA GLN A 466 5.46 -1.31 0.15
C GLN A 466 5.87 0.16 0.28
N LEU A 467 5.36 0.87 1.29
CA LEU A 467 5.63 2.31 1.48
C LEU A 467 7.10 2.59 1.81
N VAL A 468 7.72 1.77 2.67
CA VAL A 468 9.16 1.89 2.96
C VAL A 468 9.99 1.66 1.70
N GLY A 469 9.64 0.65 0.89
CA GLY A 469 10.30 0.38 -0.39
C GLY A 469 10.21 1.56 -1.35
N GLY A 470 9.03 2.17 -1.45
CA GLY A 470 8.83 3.40 -2.23
C GLY A 470 9.70 4.57 -1.76
N ALA A 471 9.72 4.86 -0.46
CA ALA A 471 10.51 5.95 0.11
C ALA A 471 12.02 5.76 -0.13
N ILE A 472 12.53 4.54 0.09
CA ILE A 472 13.94 4.19 -0.20
C ILE A 472 14.22 4.31 -1.70
N GLY A 473 13.30 3.86 -2.55
CA GLY A 473 13.46 3.92 -4.00
C GLY A 473 13.63 5.33 -4.54
N VAL A 474 12.82 6.27 -4.07
CA VAL A 474 12.95 7.67 -4.49
C VAL A 474 14.24 8.30 -4.00
N ALA A 475 14.66 8.01 -2.75
CA ALA A 475 15.93 8.50 -2.21
C ALA A 475 17.13 7.98 -3.04
N ILE A 476 17.16 6.66 -3.33
CA ILE A 476 18.21 6.06 -4.17
C ILE A 476 18.22 6.66 -5.58
N ALA A 477 17.04 6.79 -6.20
CA ALA A 477 16.90 7.38 -7.53
C ALA A 477 17.41 8.83 -7.57
N GLY A 478 17.11 9.62 -6.53
CA GLY A 478 17.62 10.98 -6.35
C GLY A 478 19.12 11.05 -6.27
N THR A 479 19.72 10.20 -5.45
CA THR A 479 21.17 10.16 -5.28
C THR A 479 21.88 9.68 -6.56
N ILE A 480 21.33 8.68 -7.26
CA ILE A 480 21.88 8.23 -8.55
C ILE A 480 21.81 9.38 -9.56
N PHE A 481 20.64 10.00 -9.73
CA PHE A 481 20.47 11.09 -10.68
C PHE A 481 21.40 12.26 -10.40
N SER A 482 21.45 12.74 -9.14
CA SER A 482 22.27 13.91 -8.76
C SER A 482 23.75 13.67 -9.03
N ASN A 483 24.29 12.50 -8.66
CA ASN A 483 25.70 12.16 -8.90
C ASN A 483 26.03 11.91 -10.37
N GLN A 484 25.13 11.24 -11.10
CA GLN A 484 25.33 10.97 -12.52
C GLN A 484 25.19 12.24 -13.35
N LEU A 485 24.31 13.17 -13.00
CA LEU A 485 24.18 14.44 -13.71
C LEU A 485 25.50 15.23 -13.67
N VAL A 486 26.23 15.22 -12.55
CA VAL A 486 27.56 15.84 -12.45
C VAL A 486 28.54 15.17 -13.41
N THR A 487 28.63 13.84 -13.34
CA THR A 487 29.55 13.05 -14.17
C THR A 487 29.28 13.24 -15.65
N GLU A 488 28.01 13.17 -16.06
CA GLU A 488 27.61 13.26 -17.46
C GLU A 488 27.70 14.69 -17.99
N LEU A 489 27.48 15.72 -17.17
CA LEU A 489 27.75 17.12 -17.56
C LEU A 489 29.25 17.33 -17.82
N HIS A 490 30.14 16.81 -16.98
CA HIS A 490 31.57 16.89 -17.24
C HIS A 490 32.00 16.15 -18.52
N LYS A 491 31.28 15.10 -18.90
CA LYS A 491 31.58 14.28 -20.08
C LYS A 491 31.09 14.89 -21.39
N TYR A 492 29.83 15.30 -21.44
CA TYR A 492 29.20 15.79 -22.67
C TYR A 492 29.30 17.32 -22.80
N ALA A 493 29.35 18.02 -21.67
CA ALA A 493 29.20 19.46 -21.55
C ALA A 493 30.45 20.09 -20.89
N SER A 494 31.64 19.56 -21.19
CA SER A 494 32.92 19.95 -20.55
C SER A 494 33.31 21.42 -20.76
N GLY A 495 32.83 22.04 -21.85
CA GLY A 495 33.07 23.45 -22.17
C GLY A 495 32.13 24.44 -21.45
N LEU A 496 31.16 23.97 -20.68
CA LEU A 496 30.24 24.85 -19.95
C LEU A 496 30.93 25.55 -18.79
N ASP A 497 30.64 26.85 -18.63
CA ASP A 497 31.04 27.62 -17.48
C ASP A 497 30.52 26.97 -16.17
N PRO A 498 31.35 26.85 -15.12
CA PRO A 498 30.94 26.23 -13.85
C PRO A 498 29.69 26.85 -13.21
N THR A 499 29.45 28.15 -13.42
CA THR A 499 28.26 28.84 -12.92
C THR A 499 27.01 28.36 -13.66
N ILE A 500 27.11 28.20 -14.98
CA ILE A 500 26.03 27.69 -15.82
C ILE A 500 25.75 26.22 -15.49
N ALA A 501 26.79 25.40 -15.33
CA ALA A 501 26.66 24.00 -14.90
C ALA A 501 25.93 23.87 -13.56
N THR A 502 26.17 24.79 -12.62
CA THR A 502 25.47 24.83 -11.33
C THR A 502 23.98 25.16 -11.50
N LYS A 503 23.64 26.17 -12.32
CA LYS A 503 22.24 26.53 -12.60
C LYS A 503 21.48 25.41 -13.31
N VAL A 504 22.13 24.76 -14.27
CA VAL A 504 21.60 23.59 -14.98
C VAL A 504 21.32 22.45 -14.00
N ARG A 505 22.13 22.23 -12.96
CA ARG A 505 21.87 21.22 -11.93
C ARG A 505 20.73 21.58 -10.97
N GLN A 506 20.36 22.86 -10.90
CA GLN A 506 19.32 23.38 -10.02
C GLN A 506 17.96 23.54 -10.72
N SER A 507 17.94 23.54 -12.05
CA SER A 507 16.73 23.76 -12.85
C SER A 507 16.82 23.06 -14.21
N VAL A 508 15.85 22.18 -14.48
CA VAL A 508 15.75 21.52 -15.79
C VAL A 508 15.24 22.49 -16.85
N THR A 509 14.43 23.49 -16.49
CA THR A 509 13.92 24.47 -17.47
C THR A 509 15.00 25.47 -17.90
N TYR A 510 16.06 25.63 -17.10
CA TYR A 510 17.18 26.50 -17.44
C TYR A 510 17.93 26.05 -18.71
N ILE A 511 17.86 24.76 -19.05
CA ILE A 511 18.40 24.19 -20.30
C ILE A 511 17.93 25.02 -21.51
N PHE A 512 16.65 25.36 -21.57
CA PHE A 512 16.05 26.05 -22.72
C PHE A 512 16.34 27.57 -22.75
N THR A 513 17.05 28.09 -21.75
CA THR A 513 17.54 29.48 -21.72
C THR A 513 18.97 29.61 -22.25
N LEU A 514 19.66 28.49 -22.44
CA LEU A 514 21.02 28.45 -22.98
C LEU A 514 21.03 28.71 -24.50
N PRO A 515 22.17 29.15 -25.08
CA PRO A 515 22.37 29.14 -26.52
C PRO A 515 22.13 27.74 -27.10
N VAL A 516 21.53 27.66 -28.29
CA VAL A 516 21.10 26.39 -28.92
C VAL A 516 22.24 25.36 -29.01
N GLU A 517 23.47 25.82 -29.21
CA GLU A 517 24.68 24.99 -29.29
C GLU A 517 25.02 24.29 -27.97
N GLU A 518 24.71 24.92 -26.82
CA GLU A 518 24.95 24.37 -25.48
C GLU A 518 23.80 23.49 -24.98
N GLN A 519 22.61 23.57 -25.60
CA GLN A 519 21.45 22.80 -25.16
C GLN A 519 21.63 21.30 -25.41
N ALA A 520 22.06 20.90 -26.61
CA ALA A 520 22.12 19.48 -26.97
C ALA A 520 23.04 18.64 -26.06
N PRO A 521 24.27 19.09 -25.71
CA PRO A 521 25.12 18.36 -24.77
C PRO A 521 24.53 18.25 -23.36
N VAL A 522 23.85 19.30 -22.88
CA VAL A 522 23.20 19.30 -21.57
C VAL A 522 22.00 18.34 -21.55
N ILE A 523 21.17 18.36 -22.60
CA ILE A 523 20.02 17.43 -22.76
C ILE A 523 20.51 15.98 -22.79
N GLN A 524 21.64 15.73 -23.47
CA GLN A 524 22.26 14.40 -23.50
C GLN A 524 22.74 13.97 -22.10
N ALA A 525 23.41 14.86 -21.36
CA ALA A 525 23.84 14.57 -19.99
C ALA A 525 22.64 14.24 -19.07
N TYR A 526 21.55 14.99 -19.16
CA TYR A 526 20.30 14.72 -18.44
C TYR A 526 19.71 13.36 -18.81
N SER A 527 19.60 13.08 -20.11
CA SER A 527 19.04 11.82 -20.61
C SER A 527 19.82 10.61 -20.11
N ARG A 528 21.16 10.70 -20.10
CA ARG A 528 22.03 9.64 -19.57
C ARG A 528 21.92 9.51 -18.05
N ALA A 529 21.93 10.62 -17.31
CA ALA A 529 21.78 10.60 -15.86
C ALA A 529 20.46 9.94 -15.41
N VAL A 530 19.35 10.24 -16.10
CA VAL A 530 18.07 9.56 -15.87
C VAL A 530 18.11 8.09 -16.30
N GLY A 531 18.80 7.77 -17.40
CA GLY A 531 19.03 6.38 -17.82
C GLY A 531 19.66 5.51 -16.73
N PHE A 532 20.64 6.04 -15.99
CA PHE A 532 21.27 5.34 -14.86
C PHE A 532 20.31 5.06 -13.70
N VAL A 533 19.33 5.94 -13.44
CA VAL A 533 18.31 5.70 -12.41
C VAL A 533 17.56 4.41 -12.70
N PHE A 534 17.22 4.13 -13.96
CA PHE A 534 16.45 2.93 -14.29
C PHE A 534 17.20 1.62 -14.07
N LEU A 535 18.54 1.63 -13.97
CA LEU A 535 19.29 0.42 -13.65
C LEU A 535 18.92 -0.17 -12.29
N MET A 536 18.47 0.64 -11.33
CA MET A 536 18.03 0.14 -10.02
C MET A 536 16.82 -0.80 -10.13
N GLY A 537 16.03 -0.69 -11.20
CA GLY A 537 14.89 -1.56 -11.46
C GLY A 537 15.28 -3.00 -11.76
N ILE A 538 16.50 -3.26 -12.23
CA ILE A 538 17.02 -4.61 -12.51
C ILE A 538 17.18 -5.43 -11.21
N PRO A 539 18.01 -5.03 -10.24
CA PRO A 539 18.14 -5.77 -8.98
C PRO A 539 16.81 -5.82 -8.22
N ALA A 540 16.01 -4.75 -8.25
CA ALA A 540 14.69 -4.73 -7.63
C ALA A 540 13.76 -5.82 -8.18
N ALA A 541 13.67 -5.95 -9.50
CA ALA A 541 12.87 -6.99 -10.13
C ALA A 541 13.37 -8.40 -9.83
N ILE A 542 14.69 -8.63 -9.85
CA ILE A 542 15.30 -9.92 -9.51
C ILE A 542 14.99 -10.29 -8.06
N PHE A 543 15.24 -9.39 -7.11
CA PHE A 543 14.95 -9.63 -5.70
C PHE A 543 13.46 -9.78 -5.43
N SER A 544 12.58 -9.09 -6.18
CA SER A 544 11.14 -9.32 -6.10
C SER A 544 10.79 -10.75 -6.49
N SER A 545 11.27 -11.25 -7.63
CA SER A 545 11.00 -12.64 -8.05
C SER A 545 11.57 -13.66 -7.08
N LEU A 546 12.79 -13.45 -6.58
CA LEU A 546 13.40 -14.34 -5.58
C LEU A 546 12.60 -14.36 -4.28
N SER A 547 12.09 -13.20 -3.84
CA SER A 547 11.22 -13.10 -2.66
C SER A 547 9.91 -13.84 -2.87
N SER A 548 9.33 -13.76 -4.07
CA SER A 548 8.13 -14.49 -4.46
C SER A 548 8.27 -16.00 -4.36
N LEU A 549 9.48 -16.57 -4.49
CA LEU A 549 9.71 -18.02 -4.33
C LEU A 549 9.49 -18.51 -2.89
N LEU A 550 9.53 -17.62 -1.90
CA LEU A 550 9.23 -17.97 -0.50
C LEU A 550 7.72 -18.17 -0.25
N VAL A 551 6.88 -17.67 -1.16
CA VAL A 551 5.42 -17.69 -1.03
C VAL A 551 4.90 -19.12 -1.22
N ARG A 552 4.06 -19.59 -0.28
CA ARG A 552 3.38 -20.88 -0.40
C ARG A 552 2.40 -20.86 -1.55
N SER A 553 2.26 -21.98 -2.27
CA SER A 553 1.22 -22.14 -3.27
C SER A 553 -0.07 -22.54 -2.59
N HIS A 554 -1.11 -21.74 -2.79
CA HIS A 554 -2.48 -22.06 -2.39
C HIS A 554 -3.38 -22.00 -3.62
N ASP A 555 -4.29 -22.96 -3.77
CA ASP A 555 -5.31 -22.92 -4.82
C ASP A 555 -6.54 -22.17 -4.31
N ILE A 556 -6.73 -20.94 -4.78
CA ILE A 556 -7.81 -20.05 -4.32
C ILE A 556 -9.19 -20.66 -4.62
N ARG A 557 -9.33 -21.47 -5.67
CA ARG A 557 -10.62 -22.10 -6.01
C ARG A 557 -11.07 -23.08 -4.94
N LYS A 558 -10.12 -23.81 -4.34
CA LYS A 558 -10.39 -24.74 -3.24
C LYS A 558 -10.79 -24.02 -1.95
N MET A 559 -10.32 -22.79 -1.76
CA MET A 559 -10.69 -21.97 -0.60
C MET A 559 -12.11 -21.40 -0.72
N ASN A 560 -12.51 -20.95 -1.91
CA ASN A 560 -13.88 -20.48 -2.15
C ASN A 560 -14.93 -21.61 -2.02
N LEU A 561 -14.57 -22.84 -2.36
CA LEU A 561 -15.44 -24.01 -2.21
C LEU A 561 -15.65 -24.42 -0.74
N ALA A 562 -14.73 -24.08 0.16
CA ALA A 562 -14.84 -24.41 1.59
C ALA A 562 -15.75 -23.44 2.37
N GLY A 563 -15.95 -22.21 1.89
CA GLY A 563 -16.86 -21.23 2.51
C GLY A 563 -18.33 -21.34 2.07
N GLY A 564 -18.61 -22.09 1.00
CA GLY A 564 -19.97 -22.30 0.46
C GLY A 564 -20.61 -23.63 0.88
N GLY A 565 -19.97 -24.40 1.76
CA GLY A 565 -20.45 -25.70 2.25
C GLY A 565 -21.44 -25.57 3.40
N GLY A 566 -22.53 -24.85 3.18
CA GLY A 566 -23.60 -24.62 4.13
C GLY A 566 -24.66 -23.73 3.49
N ALA A 567 -25.15 -24.18 2.33
CA ALA A 567 -26.20 -23.53 1.54
C ALA A 567 -27.52 -23.50 2.30
#